data_AF-A0A2D8L9C8-F1
#
_entry.id   AF-A0A2D8L9C8-F1
#
_cell.length_a   1.000
_cell.length_b   1.000
_cell.length_c   1.000
_cell.angle_alpha   90.00
_cell.angle_beta   90.00
_cell.angle_gamma   90.00
#
_symmetry.space_group_name_H-M   'P 1'
#
loop_
_entity.id
_entity.type
_entity.pdbx_description
1 polymer ?
#
loop_
_entity_poly.entity_id
_entity_poly.type
_entity_poly.pdbx_seq_one_letter_code
_entity_poly.pdbx_strand_id
1 'polypeptide(L)'
;MIVRALILAGLVLGVGTFGAGAQTAAPGQAANAPSRCAILGQMVVSVWADTIAALGADDRAATEDSVMRLDRISAIYARLNCDVSALSKALDCVIDAPVTSTADARLLTCIRQSGLTSGR
;
A
#
# COMPACT_ATOMS: atom_id res chain seq x y z
N MET A 1 -35.56 -41.53 21.92
CA MET A 1 -34.49 -42.44 22.39
C MET A 1 -33.15 -41.71 22.25
N ILE A 2 -32.44 -41.52 23.38
CA ILE A 2 -30.97 -41.33 23.56
C ILE A 2 -30.40 -40.02 22.95
N VAL A 3 -30.12 -38.91 23.67
CA VAL A 3 -29.31 -38.64 24.88
C VAL A 3 -27.83 -39.03 24.78
N ARG A 4 -26.98 -38.03 24.49
CA ARG A 4 -25.56 -37.87 24.88
C ARG A 4 -25.23 -36.38 24.66
N ALA A 5 -25.19 -35.45 25.61
CA ALA A 5 -24.65 -35.42 26.97
C ALA A 5 -23.11 -35.53 27.03
N LEU A 6 -22.48 -34.37 27.30
CA LEU A 6 -21.28 -34.14 28.13
C LEU A 6 -19.90 -34.59 27.62
N ILE A 7 -19.12 -33.60 27.14
CA ILE A 7 -17.73 -33.33 27.60
C ILE A 7 -17.59 -31.79 27.64
N LEU A 8 -17.85 -31.09 28.75
CA LEU A 8 -16.99 -30.86 29.93
C LEU A 8 -15.61 -30.24 29.62
N ALA A 9 -15.52 -28.95 29.98
CA ALA A 9 -14.40 -28.34 30.70
C ALA A 9 -12.98 -28.43 30.09
N GLY A 10 -12.60 -27.35 29.42
CA GLY A 10 -11.21 -26.92 29.25
C GLY A 10 -11.07 -25.44 29.62
N LEU A 11 -11.31 -25.13 30.89
CA LEU A 11 -10.94 -23.86 31.52
C LEU A 11 -9.42 -23.86 31.74
N VAL A 12 -8.72 -22.80 31.31
CA VAL A 12 -7.48 -22.20 31.87
C VAL A 12 -6.96 -21.24 30.78
N LEU A 13 -7.32 -19.94 30.84
CA LEU A 13 -6.50 -18.89 31.47
C LEU A 13 -5.05 -18.85 30.93
N GLY A 14 -4.93 -18.53 29.65
CA GLY A 14 -3.71 -17.95 29.09
C GLY A 14 -3.93 -16.46 28.84
N VAL A 15 -3.93 -15.64 29.90
CA VAL A 15 -3.76 -14.19 29.79
C VAL A 15 -2.32 -13.95 29.32
N GLY A 16 -2.10 -14.09 28.01
CA GLY A 16 -0.92 -13.59 27.35
C GLY A 16 -1.10 -12.09 27.18
N THR A 17 -0.83 -11.32 28.23
CA THR A 17 -0.45 -9.91 28.08
C THR A 17 0.86 -9.88 27.31
N PHE A 18 0.77 -10.00 25.98
CA PHE A 18 1.77 -9.37 25.15
C PHE A 18 1.66 -7.90 25.48
N GLY A 19 2.68 -7.39 26.17
CA GLY A 19 2.88 -5.98 26.33
C GLY A 19 2.81 -5.40 24.92
N ALA A 20 1.68 -4.79 24.60
CA ALA A 20 1.63 -3.72 23.65
C ALA A 20 2.61 -2.71 24.24
N GLY A 21 3.85 -2.77 23.77
CA GLY A 21 4.72 -1.62 23.81
C GLY A 21 3.89 -0.54 23.18
N ALA A 22 3.31 0.31 24.01
CA ALA A 22 2.94 1.65 23.62
C ALA A 22 4.27 2.29 23.24
N GLN A 23 4.70 2.01 22.02
CA GLN A 23 5.56 2.86 21.26
C GLN A 23 4.80 4.17 21.20
N THR A 24 5.04 5.00 22.23
CA THR A 24 4.71 6.40 22.26
C THR A 24 5.38 6.96 21.02
N ALA A 25 4.64 6.98 19.92
CA ALA A 25 5.00 7.72 18.74
C ALA A 25 5.38 9.11 19.24
N ALA A 26 6.65 9.49 19.06
CA ALA A 26 7.09 10.77 19.55
C ALA A 26 6.16 11.83 18.95
N PRO A 27 5.71 12.82 19.75
CA PRO A 27 4.88 13.91 19.26
C PRO A 27 5.70 14.69 18.22
N GLY A 28 5.53 14.32 16.95
CA GLY A 28 6.36 14.80 15.83
C GLY A 28 6.45 13.82 14.63
N GLN A 29 6.18 12.53 14.82
CA GLN A 29 6.28 11.53 13.72
C GLN A 29 4.96 11.27 12.98
N ALA A 30 3.81 11.45 13.62
CA ALA A 30 2.50 11.19 13.00
C ALA A 30 2.04 12.27 12.01
N ALA A 31 2.55 13.51 12.09
CA ALA A 31 2.14 14.60 11.20
C ALA A 31 2.91 14.61 9.85
N ASN A 32 4.12 14.04 9.82
CA ASN A 32 4.96 13.95 8.60
C ASN A 32 4.90 12.57 7.90
N ALA A 33 4.37 11.54 8.57
CA ALA A 33 4.15 10.25 7.93
C ALA A 33 3.14 10.33 6.75
N PRO A 34 2.01 11.06 6.84
CA PRO A 34 1.04 11.16 5.75
C PRO A 34 1.63 11.80 4.50
N SER A 35 2.43 12.86 4.65
CA SER A 35 3.08 13.54 3.52
C SER A 35 4.16 12.70 2.85
N ARG A 36 4.96 11.96 3.62
CA ARG A 36 5.96 11.01 3.09
C ARG A 36 5.29 9.85 2.34
N CYS A 37 4.21 9.30 2.88
CA CYS A 37 3.45 8.24 2.22
C CYS A 37 2.77 8.73 0.94
N ALA A 38 2.27 9.97 0.91
CA ALA A 38 1.74 10.58 -0.31
C ALA A 38 2.82 10.70 -1.41
N ILE A 39 4.00 11.24 -1.06
CA ILE A 39 5.12 11.40 -2.00
C ILE A 39 5.62 10.04 -2.49
N LEU A 40 5.81 9.07 -1.60
CA LEU A 40 6.23 7.72 -1.97
C LEU A 40 5.17 7.03 -2.81
N GLY A 41 3.88 7.20 -2.49
CA GLY A 41 2.78 6.70 -3.30
C GLY A 41 2.87 7.24 -4.72
N GLN A 42 2.99 8.56 -4.89
CA GLN A 42 3.17 9.20 -6.20
C GLN A 42 4.39 8.65 -6.96
N MET A 43 5.52 8.43 -6.27
CA MET A 43 6.69 7.81 -6.89
C MET A 43 6.44 6.37 -7.34
N VAL A 44 5.75 5.54 -6.54
CA VAL A 44 5.40 4.17 -6.95
C VAL A 44 4.53 4.19 -8.19
N VAL A 45 3.46 5.01 -8.21
CA VAL A 45 2.54 5.03 -9.35
C VAL A 45 3.23 5.56 -10.61
N SER A 46 4.14 6.54 -10.47
CA SER A 46 4.95 7.05 -11.59
C SER A 46 5.89 5.98 -12.17
N VAL A 47 6.66 5.30 -11.31
CA VAL A 47 7.55 4.21 -11.75
C VAL A 47 6.78 3.05 -12.35
N TRP A 48 5.61 2.73 -11.82
CA TRP A 48 4.73 1.72 -12.41
C TRP A 48 4.28 2.12 -13.83
N ALA A 49 3.94 3.38 -14.06
CA ALA A 49 3.61 3.88 -15.39
C ALA A 49 4.80 3.81 -16.36
N ASP A 50 6.00 4.15 -15.89
CA ASP A 50 7.25 3.97 -16.66
C ASP A 50 7.45 2.50 -17.05
N THR A 51 7.19 1.55 -16.14
CA THR A 51 7.27 0.11 -16.42
C THR A 51 6.29 -0.31 -17.51
N ILE A 52 5.03 0.15 -17.46
CA ILE A 52 4.03 -0.16 -18.49
C ILE A 52 4.44 0.42 -19.85
N ALA A 53 4.98 1.64 -19.87
CA ALA A 53 5.48 2.26 -21.10
C ALA A 53 6.66 1.49 -21.69
N ALA A 54 7.62 1.08 -20.86
CA ALA A 54 8.78 0.28 -21.28
C ALA A 54 8.36 -1.10 -21.82
N LEU A 55 7.40 -1.77 -21.17
CA LEU A 55 6.81 -3.01 -21.65
C LEU A 55 6.14 -2.85 -23.02
N GLY A 56 5.40 -1.75 -23.21
CA GLY A 56 4.77 -1.43 -24.49
C GLY A 56 5.78 -1.15 -25.62
N ALA A 57 7.00 -0.75 -25.27
CA ALA A 57 8.09 -0.49 -26.20
C ALA A 57 9.03 -1.68 -26.43
N ASP A 58 8.79 -2.83 -25.78
CA ASP A 58 9.69 -4.00 -25.74
C ASP A 58 11.12 -3.67 -25.25
N ASP A 59 11.25 -2.62 -24.43
CA ASP A 59 12.53 -2.22 -23.84
C ASP A 59 12.76 -3.00 -22.54
N ARG A 60 13.44 -4.14 -22.67
CA ARG A 60 13.75 -5.02 -21.54
C ARG A 60 14.63 -4.34 -20.48
N ALA A 61 15.58 -3.50 -20.89
CA ALA A 61 16.50 -2.85 -19.95
C ALA A 61 15.78 -1.79 -19.12
N ALA A 62 14.93 -0.97 -19.75
CA ALA A 62 14.09 0.00 -19.04
C ALA A 62 13.04 -0.68 -18.14
N THR A 63 12.49 -1.80 -18.59
CA THR A 63 11.58 -2.62 -17.77
C THR A 63 12.28 -3.13 -16.51
N GLU A 64 13.49 -3.69 -16.63
CA GLU A 64 14.25 -4.21 -15.48
C GLU A 64 14.63 -3.09 -14.49
N ASP A 65 15.12 -1.95 -14.99
CA ASP A 65 15.43 -0.79 -14.15
C ASP A 65 14.20 -0.29 -13.38
N SER A 66 13.07 -0.12 -14.07
CA SER A 66 11.83 0.36 -13.45
C SER A 66 11.28 -0.62 -12.41
N VAL A 67 11.37 -1.94 -12.65
CA VAL A 67 11.00 -2.97 -11.65
C VAL A 67 11.89 -2.89 -10.40
N MET A 68 13.21 -2.75 -10.55
CA MET A 68 14.11 -2.59 -9.40
C MET A 68 13.81 -1.32 -8.58
N ARG A 69 13.47 -0.21 -9.27
CA ARG A 69 13.08 1.04 -8.61
C ARG A 69 11.76 0.86 -7.86
N LEU A 70 10.80 0.15 -8.44
CA LEU A 70 9.51 -0.15 -7.81
C LEU A 70 9.67 -1.00 -6.55
N ASP A 71 10.52 -2.03 -6.58
CA ASP A 71 10.85 -2.87 -5.42
C ASP A 71 11.45 -2.03 -4.28
N ARG A 72 12.43 -1.18 -4.60
CA ARG A 72 13.07 -0.30 -3.60
C ARG A 72 12.08 0.66 -2.95
N ILE A 73 11.23 1.31 -3.73
CA ILE A 73 10.28 2.31 -3.21
C ILE A 73 9.16 1.61 -2.42
N SER A 74 8.64 0.48 -2.89
CA SER A 74 7.62 -0.29 -2.17
C SER A 74 8.12 -0.84 -0.84
N ALA A 75 9.39 -1.27 -0.77
CA ALA A 75 10.02 -1.65 0.50
C ALA A 75 10.10 -0.48 1.49
N ILE A 76 10.40 0.73 1.03
CA ILE A 76 10.39 1.94 1.86
C ILE A 76 8.96 2.28 2.31
N TYR A 77 7.98 2.19 1.39
CA TYR A 77 6.57 2.43 1.65
C TYR A 77 6.05 1.52 2.78
N ALA A 78 6.35 0.21 2.69
CA ALA A 78 6.00 -0.77 3.71
C ALA A 78 6.70 -0.52 5.05
N ARG A 79 8.01 -0.20 5.05
CA ARG A 79 8.78 0.10 6.27
C ARG A 79 8.25 1.31 7.03
N LEU A 80 7.68 2.28 6.31
CA LEU A 80 7.06 3.46 6.91
C LEU A 80 5.61 3.22 7.37
N ASN A 81 5.10 1.98 7.28
CA ASN A 81 3.72 1.61 7.57
C ASN A 81 2.70 2.48 6.81
N CYS A 82 3.02 2.84 5.57
CA CYS A 82 2.09 3.55 4.71
C CYS A 82 0.92 2.64 4.29
N ASP A 83 -0.24 3.22 3.95
CA ASP A 83 -1.45 2.48 3.60
C ASP A 83 -1.32 1.77 2.25
N VAL A 84 -0.91 0.49 2.29
CA VAL A 84 -0.76 -0.36 1.10
C VAL A 84 -2.11 -0.57 0.39
N SER A 85 -3.23 -0.50 1.10
CA SER A 85 -4.56 -0.63 0.49
C SER A 85 -4.92 0.61 -0.34
N ALA A 86 -4.57 1.81 0.14
CA ALA A 86 -4.71 3.04 -0.65
C ALA A 86 -3.83 3.00 -1.91
N LEU A 87 -2.60 2.49 -1.81
CA LEU A 87 -1.72 2.29 -2.95
C LEU A 87 -2.27 1.29 -3.98
N SER A 88 -2.77 0.13 -3.52
CA SER A 88 -3.41 -0.86 -4.40
C SER A 88 -4.59 -0.25 -5.15
N LYS A 89 -5.51 0.42 -4.45
CA LYS A 89 -6.66 1.10 -5.06
C LYS A 89 -6.25 2.13 -6.11
N ALA A 90 -5.14 2.84 -5.89
CA ALA A 90 -4.63 3.80 -6.85
C ALA A 90 -4.15 3.11 -8.13
N LEU A 91 -3.41 1.99 -8.00
CA LEU A 91 -2.92 1.21 -9.14
C LEU A 91 -4.07 0.54 -9.90
N ASP A 92 -5.01 -0.09 -9.18
CA ASP A 92 -6.20 -0.73 -9.76
C ASP A 92 -7.02 0.28 -10.56
N CYS A 93 -7.22 1.49 -10.02
CA CYS A 93 -7.88 2.57 -10.74
C CYS A 93 -7.17 2.93 -12.06
N VAL A 94 -5.83 2.93 -12.12
CA VAL A 94 -5.11 3.28 -13.35
C VAL A 94 -5.26 2.19 -14.41
N ILE A 95 -5.31 0.92 -13.98
CA ILE A 95 -5.55 -0.24 -14.85
C ILE A 95 -6.98 -0.19 -15.43
N ASP A 96 -7.97 0.09 -14.58
CA ASP A 96 -9.38 0.12 -14.95
C ASP A 96 -9.78 1.40 -15.69
N ALA A 97 -8.96 2.46 -15.63
CA ALA A 97 -9.28 3.75 -16.23
C ALA A 97 -9.30 3.69 -17.77
N PRO A 98 -10.35 4.23 -18.41
CA PRO A 98 -10.49 4.21 -19.87
C PRO A 98 -9.30 4.91 -20.55
N VAL A 99 -8.84 4.32 -21.66
CA VAL A 99 -7.65 4.75 -22.43
C VAL A 99 -7.81 6.10 -23.12
N THR A 100 -8.96 6.76 -22.96
CA THR A 100 -9.32 8.02 -23.61
C THR A 100 -8.69 9.26 -22.97
N SER A 101 -7.92 9.11 -21.90
CA SER A 101 -7.24 10.18 -21.18
C SER A 101 -5.73 9.95 -21.13
N THR A 102 -4.95 11.03 -21.07
CA THR A 102 -3.48 10.93 -20.99
C THR A 102 -3.07 10.16 -19.74
N ALA A 103 -1.96 9.42 -19.80
CA ALA A 103 -1.46 8.62 -18.68
C ALA A 103 -1.35 9.47 -17.39
N ASP A 104 -0.83 10.68 -17.52
CA ASP A 104 -0.69 11.63 -16.41
C ASP A 104 -2.03 12.06 -15.80
N ALA A 105 -3.04 12.33 -16.63
CA ALA A 105 -4.36 12.73 -16.14
C ALA A 105 -5.08 11.58 -15.41
N ARG A 106 -4.91 10.34 -15.87
CA ARG A 106 -5.43 9.13 -15.19
C ARG A 106 -4.75 8.93 -13.85
N LEU A 107 -3.41 8.95 -13.85
CA LEU A 107 -2.59 8.87 -12.64
C LEU A 107 -3.02 9.89 -11.59
N LEU A 108 -3.13 11.16 -11.96
CA LEU A 108 -3.50 12.23 -11.04
C LEU A 108 -4.93 12.09 -10.51
N THR A 109 -5.83 11.51 -11.29
CA THR A 109 -7.22 11.24 -10.87
C THR A 109 -7.27 10.07 -9.89
N CYS A 110 -6.58 8.97 -10.19
CA CYS A 110 -6.54 7.79 -9.34
C CYS A 110 -5.85 8.04 -8.00
N ILE A 111 -4.75 8.82 -7.99
CA ILE A 111 -4.06 9.24 -6.76
C ILE A 111 -4.98 10.12 -5.88
N ARG A 112 -5.81 10.97 -6.49
CA ARG A 112 -6.82 11.77 -5.76
C ARG A 112 -7.92 10.92 -5.16
N GLN A 113 -8.42 9.94 -5.91
CA GLN A 113 -9.50 9.05 -5.46
C GLN A 113 -9.04 8.07 -4.36
N SER A 114 -7.77 7.67 -4.36
CA SER A 114 -7.22 6.76 -3.36
C SER A 114 -6.84 7.42 -2.04
N GLY A 115 -6.94 8.76 -1.94
CA GLY A 115 -6.54 9.50 -0.74
C GLY A 115 -5.02 9.62 -0.57
N LEU A 116 -4.23 9.28 -1.59
CA LEU A 116 -2.76 9.44 -1.59
C LEU A 116 -2.30 10.88 -1.88
N THR A 117 -3.20 11.85 -1.81
CA THR A 117 -2.83 13.26 -1.89
C THR A 117 -2.17 13.68 -0.58
N SER A 118 -1.07 14.45 -0.66
CA SER A 118 -0.58 15.17 0.51
C SER A 118 -1.65 16.20 0.89
N GLY A 119 -2.52 15.83 1.83
CA GLY A 119 -3.58 16.70 2.31
C GLY A 119 -2.98 18.02 2.81
N ARG A 120 -3.60 19.12 2.39
CA ARG A 120 -3.46 20.42 3.03
C ARG A 120 -4.65 20.59 3.95
#